data_AF-A0A819YD42-F1
#
_entry.id   AF-A0A819YD42-F1
#
_cell.length_a   1.000
_cell.length_b   1.000
_cell.length_c   1.000
_cell.angle_alpha   90.00
_cell.angle_beta   90.00
_cell.angle_gamma   90.00
#
_symmetry.space_group_name_H-M   'P 1'
#
loop_
_entity.id
_entity.type
_entity.pdbx_description
1 polymer ?
#
loop_
_entity_poly.entity_id
_entity_poly.type
_entity_poly.pdbx_seq_one_letter_code
_entity_poly.pdbx_strand_id
1 'polypeptide(L)'
;VNGSSNNQLNFPFDVARDPNSGALYISDSWNHRIMSYFVNASSGTVVAGGSGPGTNNSQLNYPIGIYLDLPSNSLFIANYNSNNVVR
;
A
#
# COMPACT_ATOMS: atom_id res chain seq x y z
N VAL A 1 4.04 -6.32 -17.25
CA VAL A 1 3.21 -7.39 -16.67
C VAL A 1 2.51 -6.82 -15.46
N ASN A 2 1.18 -6.74 -15.52
CA ASN A 2 0.36 -6.52 -14.34
C ASN A 2 0.30 -7.85 -13.60
N GLY A 3 0.60 -7.86 -12.30
CA GLY A 3 0.76 -9.10 -11.57
C GLY A 3 0.39 -8.99 -10.10
N SER A 4 -0.06 -10.09 -9.52
CA SER A 4 -0.56 -10.20 -8.15
C SER A 4 0.47 -10.79 -7.18
N SER A 5 1.60 -11.30 -7.68
CA SER A 5 2.68 -11.81 -6.84
C SER A 5 3.35 -10.68 -6.05
N ASN A 6 4.04 -11.04 -4.97
CA ASN A 6 4.67 -10.07 -4.06
C ASN A 6 5.86 -9.32 -4.66
N ASN A 7 6.36 -9.72 -5.83
CA ASN A 7 7.40 -9.06 -6.61
C ASN A 7 6.83 -8.35 -7.85
N GLN A 8 5.51 -8.19 -7.91
CA GLN A 8 4.79 -7.56 -9.01
C GLN A 8 3.83 -6.52 -8.46
N LEU A 9 3.59 -5.48 -9.26
CA LEU A 9 2.64 -4.42 -8.98
C LEU A 9 1.63 -4.34 -10.14
N ASN A 10 0.50 -3.71 -9.90
CA ASN A 10 -0.58 -3.51 -10.85
C ASN A 10 -1.13 -2.09 -10.68
N PHE A 11 -0.75 -1.21 -11.63
CA PHE A 11 -1.05 0.22 -11.61
C PHE A 11 -0.77 0.88 -10.24
N PRO A 12 0.47 0.85 -9.75
CA PRO A 12 0.82 1.55 -8.52
C PRO A 12 0.67 3.06 -8.69
N PHE A 13 0.21 3.76 -7.66
CA PHE A 13 -0.08 5.20 -7.76
C PHE A 13 0.89 6.09 -6.98
N ASP A 14 1.31 5.67 -5.78
CA ASP A 14 2.06 6.49 -4.85
C ASP A 14 3.05 5.66 -4.02
N VAL A 15 4.07 6.34 -3.49
CA VAL A 15 5.13 5.75 -2.67
C VAL A 15 5.49 6.65 -1.48
N ALA A 16 5.58 6.08 -0.29
CA ALA A 16 6.09 6.76 0.92
C ALA A 16 7.30 6.02 1.47
N ARG A 17 8.31 6.75 1.94
CA ARG A 17 9.52 6.18 2.52
C ARG A 17 9.56 6.42 4.03
N ASP A 18 9.84 5.38 4.80
CA ASP A 18 10.30 5.51 6.18
C ASP A 18 11.82 5.81 6.17
N PRO A 19 12.26 7.00 6.61
CA PRO A 19 13.68 7.34 6.65
C PRO A 19 14.46 6.58 7.74
N ASN A 20 13.78 6.06 8.77
CA ASN A 20 14.43 5.34 9.88
C ASN A 20 14.75 3.90 9.49
N SER A 21 13.78 3.17 8.93
CA SER A 21 13.98 1.78 8.49
C SER A 21 14.47 1.65 7.05
N GLY A 22 14.24 2.67 6.22
CA GLY A 22 14.48 2.61 4.78
C GLY A 22 13.39 1.85 4.01
N ALA A 23 12.29 1.45 4.65
CA ALA A 23 11.16 0.82 3.99
C ALA A 23 10.43 1.79 3.04
N LEU A 24 9.94 1.26 1.93
CA LEU A 24 9.08 1.92 0.95
C LEU A 24 7.71 1.28 1.03
N TYR A 25 6.68 2.09 1.27
CA TYR A 25 5.29 1.70 1.16
C TYR A 25 4.77 2.14 -0.20
N ILE A 26 4.05 1.28 -0.90
CA ILE A 26 3.57 1.54 -2.26
C ILE A 26 2.07 1.21 -2.31
N SER A 27 1.27 2.13 -2.85
CA SER A 27 -0.13 1.86 -3.16
C SER A 27 -0.22 1.04 -4.44
N ASP A 28 -0.49 -0.26 -4.31
CA ASP A 28 -0.65 -1.19 -5.43
C ASP A 28 -2.14 -1.26 -5.81
N SER A 29 -2.59 -0.19 -6.47
CA SER A 29 -4.00 0.22 -6.50
C SER A 29 -4.93 -0.83 -7.10
N TRP A 30 -4.55 -1.43 -8.23
CA TRP A 30 -5.39 -2.43 -8.90
C TRP A 30 -5.28 -3.83 -8.31
N ASN A 31 -4.34 -4.03 -7.38
CA ASN A 31 -4.32 -5.22 -6.53
C ASN A 31 -4.99 -4.96 -5.17
N HIS A 32 -5.57 -3.77 -4.94
CA HIS A 32 -6.31 -3.43 -3.73
C HIS A 32 -5.50 -3.65 -2.44
N ARG A 33 -4.23 -3.28 -2.46
CA ARG A 33 -3.29 -3.52 -1.36
C ARG A 33 -2.23 -2.43 -1.24
N ILE A 34 -1.62 -2.37 -0.06
CA ILE A 34 -0.37 -1.63 0.15
C ILE A 34 0.76 -2.65 0.31
N MET A 35 1.83 -2.42 -0.45
CA MET A 35 3.04 -3.22 -0.40
C MET A 35 4.13 -2.49 0.37
N SER A 36 4.91 -3.22 1.17
CA SER A 36 6.17 -2.73 1.76
C SER A 36 7.37 -3.40 1.09
N TYR A 37 8.39 -2.61 0.76
CA TYR A 37 9.65 -3.05 0.16
C TYR A 37 10.82 -2.42 0.91
N PHE A 38 11.93 -3.15 1.06
CA PHE A 38 13.21 -2.53 1.41
C PHE A 38 13.99 -2.18 0.16
N VAL A 39 14.85 -1.15 0.25
CA VAL A 39 15.80 -0.83 -0.83
C VAL A 39 16.66 -2.07 -1.10
N ASN A 40 16.61 -2.57 -2.34
CA ASN A 40 17.23 -3.80 -2.85
C ASN A 40 16.48 -5.12 -2.57
N ALA A 41 15.27 -5.10 -2.03
CA ALA A 41 14.46 -6.31 -1.91
C ALA A 41 13.96 -6.77 -3.29
N SER A 42 14.00 -8.09 -3.55
CA SER A 42 13.46 -8.70 -4.77
C SER A 42 11.95 -8.97 -4.72
N SER A 43 11.35 -8.83 -3.53
CA SER A 43 9.92 -8.95 -3.27
C SER A 43 9.52 -8.07 -2.09
N GLY A 44 8.23 -7.74 -2.02
CA GLY A 44 7.64 -7.00 -0.92
C GLY A 44 6.71 -7.86 -0.06
N THR A 45 6.09 -7.21 0.91
CA THR A 45 5.09 -7.81 1.80
C THR A 45 3.82 -6.98 1.78
N VAL A 46 2.66 -7.63 1.78
CA VAL A 46 1.37 -6.94 1.94
C VAL A 46 1.27 -6.45 3.38
N VAL A 47 1.09 -5.14 3.58
CA VAL A 47 0.92 -4.54 4.91
C VAL A 47 -0.50 -4.06 5.19
N ALA A 48 -1.30 -3.87 4.15
CA ALA A 48 -2.74 -3.59 4.25
C ALA A 48 -3.46 -4.06 2.97
N GLY A 49 -4.73 -4.46 3.08
CA GLY A 49 -5.51 -4.96 1.96
C GLY A 49 -5.08 -6.35 1.48
N GLY A 50 -5.24 -6.63 0.19
CA GLY A 50 -4.87 -7.91 -0.44
C GLY A 50 -5.95 -9.00 -0.40
N SER A 51 -7.09 -8.74 0.25
CA SER A 51 -8.26 -9.62 0.30
C SER A 51 -9.36 -9.19 -0.69
N GLY A 52 -8.95 -8.66 -1.84
CA GLY A 52 -9.84 -8.08 -2.85
C GLY A 52 -10.41 -6.70 -2.48
N PRO A 53 -11.16 -6.07 -3.41
CA PRO A 53 -11.81 -4.79 -3.18
C PRO A 53 -12.88 -4.88 -2.09
N GLY A 54 -12.98 -3.84 -1.24
CA GLY A 54 -14.10 -3.71 -0.32
C GLY A 54 -13.93 -2.65 0.77
N THR A 55 -14.88 -2.65 1.70
CA THR A 55 -14.96 -1.71 2.83
C THR A 55 -14.79 -2.37 4.20
N ASN A 56 -14.55 -3.69 4.23
CA ASN A 56 -14.25 -4.40 5.47
C ASN A 56 -12.88 -3.99 6.02
N ASN A 57 -12.64 -4.22 7.31
CA ASN A 57 -11.40 -3.78 8.00
C ASN A 57 -10.10 -4.26 7.35
N SER A 58 -10.12 -5.38 6.62
CA SER A 58 -8.94 -5.95 5.95
C SER A 58 -8.92 -5.70 4.43
N GLN A 59 -9.86 -4.91 3.91
CA GLN A 59 -10.01 -4.64 2.48
C GLN A 59 -9.72 -3.18 2.15
N LEU A 60 -9.14 -2.96 0.98
CA LEU A 60 -8.98 -1.65 0.37
C LEU A 60 -9.70 -1.65 -0.98
N ASN A 61 -10.04 -0.49 -1.51
CA ASN A 61 -10.72 -0.35 -2.78
C ASN A 61 -10.07 0.77 -3.59
N TYR A 62 -9.11 0.38 -4.44
CA TYR A 62 -8.25 1.28 -5.20
C TYR A 62 -7.54 2.30 -4.29
N PRO A 63 -6.68 1.87 -3.36
CA PRO A 63 -5.89 2.82 -2.59
C PRO A 63 -4.99 3.60 -3.54
N ILE A 64 -5.00 4.94 -3.47
CA ILE A 64 -4.22 5.78 -4.38
C ILE A 64 -3.10 6.53 -3.68
N GLY A 65 -3.41 7.28 -2.63
CA GLY A 65 -2.44 8.10 -1.91
C GLY A 65 -2.05 7.47 -0.58
N ILE A 66 -0.80 7.64 -0.18
CA ILE A 66 -0.30 7.19 1.11
C ILE A 66 0.53 8.27 1.79
N TYR A 67 0.38 8.38 3.11
CA TYR A 67 1.14 9.31 3.92
C TYR A 67 1.65 8.61 5.17
N LEU A 68 2.96 8.57 5.35
CA LEU A 68 3.58 8.04 6.54
C LEU A 68 3.76 9.16 7.58
N ASP A 69 3.00 9.09 8.67
CA ASP A 69 3.18 9.97 9.81
C ASP A 69 4.28 9.43 10.72
N LEU A 70 5.49 9.98 10.58
CA LEU A 70 6.67 9.52 11.32
C LEU A 70 6.55 9.64 12.84
N PRO A 71 5.97 10.71 13.43
CA PRO A 71 5.84 10.81 14.88
C PRO A 71 4.99 9.70 15.50
N SER A 72 3.90 9.28 14.83
CA SER A 72 3.04 8.19 15.32
C SER A 72 3.35 6.83 14.72
N ASN A 73 4.28 6.76 13.76
CA ASN A 73 4.59 5.58 12.97
C ASN A 73 3.33 4.94 12.33
N SER A 74 2.42 5.78 11.82
CA SER A 74 1.15 5.35 11.20
C SER A 74 1.11 5.65 9.71
N LEU A 75 0.55 4.74 8.91
CA LEU A 75 0.39 4.91 7.47
C LEU A 75 -1.06 5.25 7.13
N PHE A 76 -1.30 6.48 6.71
CA PHE A 76 -2.62 6.91 6.24
C PHE A 76 -2.77 6.59 4.76
N ILE A 77 -3.93 6.06 4.38
CA ILE A 77 -4.20 5.59 3.02
C ILE A 77 -5.50 6.24 2.52
N ALA A 78 -5.42 6.96 1.41
CA ALA A 78 -6.57 7.46 0.68
C ALA A 78 -7.21 6.31 -0.11
N ASN A 79 -8.33 5.79 0.41
CA ASN A 79 -9.00 4.61 -0.10
C ASN A 79 -10.10 5.02 -1.10
N TYR A 80 -9.69 5.25 -2.34
CA TYR A 80 -10.40 6.05 -3.34
C TYR A 80 -11.88 5.67 -3.52
N ASN A 81 -12.17 4.42 -3.90
CA ASN A 81 -13.55 4.02 -4.20
C ASN A 81 -14.41 3.83 -2.94
N SER A 82 -13.78 3.69 -1.77
CA SER A 82 -14.48 3.63 -0.49
C SER A 82 -14.77 5.02 0.09
N ASN A 83 -14.31 6.09 -0.56
CA ASN A 83 -14.50 7.49 -0.15
C ASN A 83 -14.08 7.77 1.30
N ASN A 84 -13.01 7.13 1.78
CA ASN A 84 -12.49 7.32 3.13
C ASN A 84 -10.96 7.33 3.19
N VAL A 85 -10.44 7.71 4.36
CA VAL A 85 -9.04 7.52 4.75
C VAL A 85 -8.98 6.43 5.80
N VAL A 86 -8.08 5.47 5.63
CA VAL A 86 -7.79 4.42 6.63
C VAL A 86 -6.37 4.58 7.17
N ARG A 87 -6.07 3.96 8.32
CA ARG A 87 -4.74 3.96 8.96
C ARG A 87 -4.25 2.55 9.23
#